data_AF-H5TNZ6-F1
#
_entry.id   AF-H5TNZ6-F1
#
_cell.length_a   1.000
_cell.length_b   1.000
_cell.length_c   1.000
_cell.angle_alpha   90.00
_cell.angle_beta   90.00
_cell.angle_gamma   90.00
#
_symmetry.space_group_name_H-M   'P 1'
#
loop_
_entity.id
_entity.type
_entity.pdbx_description
1 polymer ?
#
loop_
_entity_poly.entity_id
_entity_poly.type
_entity_poly.pdbx_seq_one_letter_code
_entity_poly.pdbx_strand_id
1 'polypeptide(L)'
;MSFIRTQVGNGVGEIILDRPKALNALDQTMIDDMHEVLGRWGDDDSIETVLVTSASDRAFCAGGDIRAIRDHAVAHEYDEIKNYFASEYRLDQMIAHYPKAYVALIDGV
;
A
#
# COMPACT_ATOMS: atom_id res chain seq x y z
N MET A 1 -0.88 14.15 1.06
CA MET A 1 0.54 13.95 0.69
C MET A 1 0.72 12.46 0.63
N SER A 2 1.17 11.91 -0.49
CA SER A 2 1.36 10.46 -0.63
C SER A 2 2.51 9.98 0.26
N PHE A 3 2.37 8.79 0.84
CA PHE A 3 3.40 8.11 1.60
C PHE A 3 3.97 6.89 0.85
N ILE A 4 3.67 6.79 -0.45
CA ILE A 4 4.35 5.87 -1.35
C ILE A 4 5.13 6.67 -2.39
N ARG A 5 6.23 6.11 -2.88
CA ARG A 5 6.94 6.60 -4.06
C ARG A 5 6.89 5.51 -5.12
N THR A 6 6.90 5.91 -6.38
CA THR A 6 6.88 4.97 -7.51
C THR A 6 8.02 5.25 -8.48
N GLN A 7 8.64 4.21 -9.01
CA GLN A 7 9.55 4.32 -10.14
C GLN A 7 9.39 3.14 -11.10
N VAL A 8 9.75 3.33 -12.36
CA VAL A 8 9.65 2.31 -13.41
C VAL A 8 10.96 2.22 -14.16
N GLY A 9 11.46 1.00 -14.38
CA GLY A 9 12.65 0.76 -15.20
C GLY A 9 12.83 -0.71 -15.54
N ASN A 10 13.28 -0.99 -16.76
CA ASN A 10 13.59 -2.35 -17.23
C ASN A 10 12.46 -3.37 -17.00
N GLY A 11 11.21 -2.99 -17.24
CA GLY A 11 10.05 -3.87 -17.03
C GLY A 11 9.57 -3.99 -15.59
N VAL A 12 10.19 -3.29 -14.64
CA VAL A 12 9.83 -3.34 -13.22
C VAL A 12 9.19 -2.02 -12.79
N GLY A 13 7.98 -2.10 -12.25
CA GLY A 13 7.35 -1.02 -11.50
C GLY A 13 7.59 -1.22 -10.01
N GLU A 14 8.25 -0.27 -9.35
CA GLU A 14 8.55 -0.34 -7.91
C GLU A 14 7.68 0.63 -7.10
N ILE A 15 6.97 0.11 -6.10
CA ILE A 15 6.31 0.87 -5.05
C ILE A 15 7.22 0.87 -3.81
N ILE A 16 7.58 2.05 -3.34
CA ILE A 16 8.43 2.24 -2.16
C ILE A 16 7.57 2.82 -1.03
N LEU A 17 7.37 2.07 0.04
CA LEU A 17 6.67 2.53 1.25
C LEU A 17 7.56 3.54 1.99
N ASP A 18 7.09 4.78 2.15
CA ASP A 18 7.87 5.92 2.67
C ASP A 18 7.12 6.68 3.77
N ARG A 19 6.71 5.94 4.81
CA ARG A 19 6.15 6.48 6.07
C ARG A 19 6.98 6.04 7.28
N PRO A 20 8.31 6.26 7.30
CA PRO A 20 9.21 5.66 8.30
C PRO A 20 8.88 6.07 9.74
N LYS A 21 8.34 7.27 9.96
CA LYS A 21 7.91 7.74 11.29
C LYS A 21 6.79 6.91 11.91
N ALA A 22 5.99 6.23 11.09
CA ALA A 22 4.92 5.35 11.50
C ALA A 22 5.23 3.87 11.21
N LEU A 23 6.51 3.52 10.97
CA LEU A 23 6.93 2.15 10.60
C LEU A 23 6.13 1.60 9.41
N ASN A 24 5.81 2.47 8.45
CA ASN A 24 5.00 2.15 7.27
C ASN A 24 3.63 1.52 7.61
N ALA A 25 3.04 1.86 8.75
CA ALA A 25 1.65 1.50 9.03
C ALA A 25 0.73 2.10 7.95
N LEU A 26 -0.07 1.24 7.32
CA LEU A 26 -0.94 1.58 6.19
C LEU A 26 -2.07 2.53 6.63
N ASP A 27 -2.08 3.73 6.05
CA ASP A 27 -3.21 4.64 6.16
C ASP A 27 -4.08 4.59 4.89
N GLN A 28 -5.24 5.27 4.94
CA GLN A 28 -6.19 5.33 3.83
C GLN A 28 -5.53 5.82 2.54
N THR A 29 -4.66 6.83 2.62
CA THR A 29 -4.02 7.43 1.44
C THR A 29 -3.08 6.43 0.77
N MET A 30 -2.27 5.70 1.57
CA MET A 30 -1.41 4.65 1.04
C MET A 30 -2.20 3.54 0.36
N ILE A 31 -3.31 3.10 0.95
CA ILE A 31 -4.16 2.05 0.38
C ILE A 31 -4.72 2.48 -0.98
N ASP A 32 -5.30 3.68 -1.05
CA ASP A 32 -5.91 4.20 -2.28
C ASP A 32 -4.84 4.46 -3.37
N ASP A 33 -3.69 5.05 -3.01
CA ASP A 33 -2.59 5.32 -3.92
C ASP A 33 -2.00 4.01 -4.49
N MET A 34 -1.81 2.98 -3.65
CA MET A 34 -1.34 1.67 -4.09
C MET A 34 -2.34 1.01 -5.03
N HIS A 35 -3.63 1.07 -4.71
CA HIS A 35 -4.68 0.51 -5.56
C HIS A 35 -4.72 1.19 -6.94
N GLU A 36 -4.58 2.52 -7.01
CA GLU A 36 -4.51 3.24 -8.29
C GLU A 36 -3.28 2.82 -9.12
N VAL A 37 -2.10 2.80 -8.49
CA VAL A 37 -0.84 2.45 -9.16
C VAL A 37 -0.89 1.03 -9.70
N LEU A 38 -1.33 0.06 -8.88
CA LEU A 38 -1.47 -1.32 -9.30
C LEU A 38 -2.51 -1.46 -10.41
N GLY A 39 -3.59 -0.67 -10.40
CA GLY A 39 -4.59 -0.71 -11.47
C GLY A 39 -3.98 -0.32 -12.80
N ARG A 40 -3.25 0.79 -12.81
CA ARG A 40 -2.57 1.29 -14.00
C ARG A 40 -1.48 0.33 -14.50
N TRP A 41 -0.68 -0.24 -13.59
CA TRP A 41 0.38 -1.16 -13.96
C TRP A 41 -0.13 -2.55 -14.36
N GLY A 42 -1.31 -2.95 -13.92
CA GLY A 42 -1.96 -4.19 -14.37
C GLY A 42 -2.19 -4.19 -15.88
N ASP A 43 -2.58 -3.05 -16.44
CA ASP A 43 -2.92 -2.90 -17.87
C ASP A 43 -1.75 -2.43 -18.76
N ASP A 44 -0.59 -2.08 -18.17
CA ASP A 44 0.55 -1.53 -18.90
C ASP A 44 1.54 -2.62 -19.34
N ASP A 45 1.53 -3.01 -20.61
CA ASP A 45 2.41 -4.05 -21.18
C ASP A 45 3.92 -3.77 -21.01
N SER A 46 4.32 -2.53 -20.71
CA SER A 46 5.72 -2.21 -20.41
C SER A 46 6.17 -2.62 -19.01
N ILE A 47 5.22 -2.95 -18.12
CA ILE A 47 5.46 -3.46 -16.78
C ILE A 47 5.24 -4.97 -16.78
N GLU A 48 6.30 -5.72 -16.49
CA GLU A 48 6.29 -7.18 -16.39
C GLU A 48 6.23 -7.65 -14.93
N THR A 49 6.81 -6.87 -14.01
CA THR A 49 6.89 -7.20 -12.58
C THR A 49 6.61 -5.97 -11.72
N VAL A 50 5.87 -6.17 -10.63
CA VAL A 50 5.73 -5.20 -9.55
C VAL A 50 6.65 -5.60 -8.39
N LEU A 51 7.43 -4.64 -7.93
CA LEU A 51 8.30 -4.75 -6.77
C LEU A 51 7.79 -3.82 -5.67
N VAL A 52 7.69 -4.31 -4.44
CA VAL A 52 7.35 -3.49 -3.27
C VAL A 52 8.51 -3.52 -2.28
N THR A 53 8.99 -2.33 -1.92
CA THR A 53 10.13 -2.12 -1.01
C THR A 53 9.81 -1.08 0.04
N SER A 54 10.71 -0.91 1.00
CA SER A 54 10.61 0.10 2.04
C SER A 54 11.73 1.13 1.93
N ALA A 55 11.40 2.40 2.16
CA ALA A 55 12.39 3.46 2.38
C ALA A 55 13.01 3.39 3.79
N SER A 56 12.49 2.55 4.69
CA SER A 56 12.97 2.35 6.05
C SER A 56 13.80 1.08 6.17
N ASP A 57 14.91 1.19 6.90
CA ASP A 57 15.77 0.10 7.35
C ASP A 57 15.22 -0.67 8.58
N ARG A 58 14.09 -0.22 9.14
CA ARG A 58 13.53 -0.76 10.39
C ARG A 58 12.24 -1.54 10.20
N ALA A 59 11.46 -1.19 9.18
CA ALA A 59 10.13 -1.74 8.97
C ALA A 59 9.79 -1.80 7.48
N PHE A 60 9.18 -2.90 7.07
CA PHE A 60 8.51 -2.99 5.80
C PHE A 60 7.13 -2.36 5.91
N CYS A 61 6.28 -2.88 6.80
CA CYS A 61 4.92 -2.41 7.04
C CYS A 61 4.37 -3.00 8.35
N ALA A 62 4.24 -2.17 9.39
CA ALA A 62 3.80 -2.60 10.72
C ALA A 62 2.27 -2.78 10.88
N GLY A 63 1.57 -3.14 9.80
CA GLY A 63 0.11 -3.33 9.75
C GLY A 63 -0.68 -2.05 9.43
N GLY A 64 -1.97 -2.02 9.76
CA GLY A 64 -2.83 -0.84 9.55
C GLY A 64 -2.62 0.27 10.60
N ASP A 65 -2.97 1.52 10.24
CA ASP A 65 -2.96 2.65 11.17
C ASP A 65 -4.13 2.59 12.17
N ILE A 66 -4.04 1.67 13.13
CA ILE A 66 -5.07 1.42 14.15
C ILE A 66 -5.32 2.66 15.03
N ARG A 67 -4.37 3.61 15.11
CA ARG A 67 -4.60 4.88 15.82
C ARG A 67 -5.66 5.72 15.12
N ALA A 68 -5.56 5.85 13.79
CA ALA A 68 -6.60 6.53 13.00
C ALA A 68 -7.96 5.84 13.16
N ILE A 69 -8.00 4.50 13.09
CA ILE A 69 -9.24 3.73 13.30
C ILE A 69 -9.85 3.98 14.68
N ARG A 70 -9.01 3.99 15.73
CA ARG A 70 -9.45 4.30 17.11
C ARG A 70 -10.03 5.71 17.19
N ASP A 71 -9.38 6.69 16.59
CA ASP A 71 -9.80 8.08 16.67
C ASP A 71 -11.16 8.29 15.97
N HIS A 72 -11.37 7.67 14.80
CA HIS A 72 -12.69 7.60 14.15
C HIS A 72 -13.73 6.89 15.02
N ALA A 73 -13.36 5.80 15.71
CA ALA A 73 -14.28 5.07 16.59
C ALA A 73 -14.73 5.91 17.79
N VAL A 74 -13.83 6.69 18.38
CA VAL A 74 -14.13 7.62 19.48
C VAL A 74 -14.98 8.80 19.00
N ALA A 75 -14.76 9.26 17.77
CA ALA A 75 -15.57 10.29 17.12
C ALA A 75 -16.93 9.81 16.59
N HIS A 76 -17.23 8.51 16.71
CA HIS A 76 -18.42 7.86 16.13
C HIS A 76 -18.52 7.93 14.60
N GLU A 77 -17.37 8.04 13.92
CA GLU A 77 -17.24 8.11 12.46
C GLU A 77 -17.14 6.70 11.85
N TYR A 78 -18.17 5.88 12.06
CA TYR A 78 -18.15 4.46 11.68
C TYR A 78 -18.08 4.22 10.17
N ASP A 79 -18.55 5.16 9.37
CA ASP A 79 -18.47 5.02 7.91
C ASP A 79 -17.03 5.16 7.41
N GLU A 80 -16.19 5.98 8.06
CA GLU A 80 -14.76 6.05 7.73
C GLU A 80 -14.02 4.77 8.08
N ILE A 81 -14.37 4.13 9.20
CA ILE A 81 -13.82 2.82 9.58
C ILE A 81 -14.20 1.76 8.54
N LYS A 82 -15.47 1.74 8.10
CA LYS A 82 -15.91 0.81 7.05
C LYS A 82 -15.20 1.07 5.73
N ASN A 83 -15.03 2.34 5.36
CA ASN A 83 -14.33 2.73 4.14
C ASN A 83 -12.88 2.25 4.17
N TYR A 84 -12.18 2.44 5.28
CA TYR A 84 -10.81 1.97 5.48
C TYR A 84 -10.68 0.47 5.22
N PHE A 85 -11.43 -0.35 5.94
CA PHE A 85 -11.35 -1.79 5.75
C PHE A 85 -11.84 -2.21 4.35
N ALA A 86 -12.87 -1.57 3.81
CA ALA A 86 -13.35 -1.88 2.46
C ALA A 86 -12.29 -1.58 1.38
N SER A 87 -11.55 -0.47 1.50
CA SER A 87 -10.43 -0.17 0.60
C SER A 87 -9.26 -1.13 0.82
N GLU A 88 -8.90 -1.43 2.07
CA GLU A 88 -7.82 -2.37 2.42
C GLU A 88 -8.08 -3.76 1.81
N TYR A 89 -9.27 -4.32 2.03
CA TYR A 89 -9.63 -5.63 1.47
C TYR A 89 -9.72 -5.65 -0.06
N ARG A 90 -10.06 -4.54 -0.70
CA ARG A 90 -10.02 -4.44 -2.18
C ARG A 90 -8.58 -4.47 -2.68
N LEU A 91 -7.67 -3.75 -2.02
CA LEU A 91 -6.24 -3.79 -2.34
C LEU A 91 -5.67 -5.20 -2.14
N ASP A 92 -5.98 -5.85 -1.03
CA ASP A 92 -5.55 -7.24 -0.78
C ASP A 92 -6.07 -8.21 -1.84
N GLN A 93 -7.36 -8.10 -2.20
CA GLN A 93 -7.95 -8.91 -3.24
C GLN A 93 -7.28 -8.69 -4.60
N MET A 94 -6.95 -7.45 -4.93
CA MET A 94 -6.25 -7.09 -6.15
C MET A 94 -4.84 -7.68 -6.18
N ILE A 95 -4.08 -7.58 -5.09
CA ILE A 95 -2.74 -8.17 -4.97
C ILE A 95 -2.82 -9.69 -5.10
N ALA A 96 -3.81 -10.33 -4.46
CA ALA A 96 -3.99 -11.78 -4.51
C ALA A 96 -4.30 -12.33 -5.91
N HIS A 97 -4.92 -11.54 -6.77
CA HIS A 97 -5.28 -11.92 -8.14
C HIS A 97 -4.52 -11.12 -9.20
N TYR A 98 -3.40 -10.51 -8.82
CA TYR A 98 -2.70 -9.59 -9.69
C TYR A 98 -2.19 -10.31 -10.95
N PRO A 99 -2.38 -9.74 -12.16
CA PRO A 99 -2.13 -10.47 -13.41
C PRO A 99 -0.64 -10.64 -13.75
N LYS A 100 0.26 -10.03 -12.96
CA LYS A 100 1.70 -9.95 -13.19
C LYS A 100 2.46 -10.41 -11.96
N ALA A 101 3.76 -10.67 -12.10
CA ALA A 101 4.59 -11.02 -10.96
C ALA A 101 4.57 -9.89 -9.92
N TYR A 102 4.22 -10.21 -8.68
CA TYR A 102 4.21 -9.26 -7.56
C TYR A 102 5.19 -9.76 -6.50
N VAL A 103 6.22 -8.97 -6.21
CA VAL A 103 7.31 -9.32 -5.30
C VAL A 103 7.40 -8.27 -4.20
N ALA A 104 7.32 -8.69 -2.94
CA ALA A 104 7.58 -7.84 -1.80
C ALA A 104 8.93 -8.21 -1.16
N LEU A 105 9.82 -7.23 -1.00
CA LEU A 105 11.06 -7.39 -0.23
C LEU A 105 10.79 -7.03 1.22
N ILE A 106 10.37 -8.03 1.98
CA ILE A 106 9.97 -7.87 3.38
C ILE A 106 11.22 -7.94 4.27
N ASP A 107 11.75 -6.77 4.61
CA ASP A 107 12.84 -6.60 5.59
C ASP A 107 12.38 -5.66 6.71
N GLY A 108 12.64 -6.05 7.96
CA GLY A 108 12.11 -5.40 9.16
C GLY A 108 10.70 -5.85 9.55
N VAL A 109 10.13 -5.12 10.52
CA VAL A 109 8.77 -5.36 11.06
C VAL A 109 7.68 -4.91 10.09
#